data_AF-A0A7Y2NU19-F1
#
_entry.id   AF-A0A7Y2NU19-F1
#
_cell.length_a   1.000
_cell.length_b   1.000
_cell.length_c   1.000
_cell.angle_alpha   90.00
_cell.angle_beta   90.00
_cell.angle_gamma   90.00
#
_symmetry.space_group_name_H-M   'P 1'
#
loop_
_entity.id
_entity.type
_entity.pdbx_description
1 polymer ?
#
loop_
_entity_poly.entity_id
_entity_poly.type
_entity_poly.pdbx_seq_one_letter_code
_entity_poly.pdbx_strand_id
1 'polypeptide(L)'
;MEALIPLLLVAAAILAVPPAAPDKPFRSAAVVAGFSLLLGNYLWWRLTVTVLPAQGLSFGTGFVWAVFLGELWLWYETLQLSLILLRRTDRSPEADAHEARLEGRPPDDLPAVDVMIATYNEPLDVLEKTIAGALALDWPRARLNIHVLDDGRRDWLARYCHERGVNHITRDDNAHAKAGNLNAAFRRTEAPFILVLDADFVPQRRMLMRAIGFFDDPGIGIVQMPHHFFNDTPLQTNLDMRASLPDEQRFFFDTIQPGRDGWDCAFCCGSNGIIRREALDAIGGQMPTESITEDMLLTLAMLRKGYVTRYLG
;
A
#
# COMPACT_ATOMS: atom_id res chain seq x y z
N MET A 1 -42.98 -8.27 -18.80
CA MET A 1 -42.11 -9.23 -19.51
C MET A 1 -40.90 -8.57 -20.15
N GLU A 2 -41.02 -7.38 -20.74
CA GLU A 2 -39.91 -6.71 -21.46
C GLU A 2 -38.67 -6.38 -20.61
N ALA A 3 -38.82 -6.05 -19.32
CA ALA A 3 -37.68 -5.80 -18.42
C ALA A 3 -37.04 -7.08 -17.83
N LEU A 4 -37.73 -8.22 -17.91
CA LEU A 4 -37.26 -9.47 -17.30
C LEU A 4 -36.15 -10.13 -18.15
N ILE A 5 -36.27 -10.00 -19.47
CA ILE A 5 -35.32 -10.59 -20.43
C ILE A 5 -33.92 -9.96 -20.31
N PRO A 6 -33.76 -8.62 -20.29
CA PRO A 6 -32.45 -7.98 -20.04
C PRO A 6 -31.86 -8.37 -18.69
N LEU A 7 -32.68 -8.43 -17.64
CA LEU A 7 -32.24 -8.81 -16.30
C LEU A 7 -31.72 -10.26 -16.27
N LEU A 8 -32.43 -11.19 -16.89
CA LEU A 8 -32.03 -12.59 -17.01
C LEU A 8 -30.77 -12.76 -17.87
N LEU A 9 -30.61 -11.97 -18.93
CA LEU A 9 -29.42 -11.98 -19.76
C LEU A 9 -28.19 -11.44 -19.02
N VAL A 10 -28.34 -10.37 -18.24
CA VAL A 10 -27.26 -9.84 -17.39
C VAL A 10 -26.91 -10.83 -16.28
N ALA A 11 -27.91 -11.41 -15.60
CA ALA A 11 -27.69 -12.43 -14.57
C ALA A 11 -27.00 -13.67 -15.15
N ALA A 12 -27.44 -14.14 -16.32
CA ALA A 12 -26.81 -15.27 -17.02
C ALA A 12 -25.38 -14.93 -17.46
N ALA A 13 -25.10 -13.70 -17.92
CA ALA A 13 -23.76 -13.26 -18.28
C ALA A 13 -22.83 -13.22 -17.05
N ILE A 14 -23.30 -12.72 -15.91
CA ILE A 14 -22.55 -12.71 -14.65
C ILE A 14 -22.26 -14.14 -14.18
N LEU A 15 -23.26 -15.04 -14.20
CA LEU A 15 -23.13 -16.44 -13.79
C LEU A 15 -22.29 -17.28 -14.78
N ALA A 16 -22.23 -16.87 -16.04
CA ALA A 16 -21.41 -17.51 -17.07
C ALA A 16 -19.93 -17.12 -16.99
N VAL A 17 -19.53 -16.17 -16.14
CA VAL A 17 -18.12 -15.90 -15.83
C VAL A 17 -17.67 -16.89 -14.75
N PRO A 18 -16.93 -17.97 -15.08
CA PRO A 18 -16.45 -18.91 -14.08
C PRO A 18 -15.57 -18.21 -13.04
N PRO A 19 -15.79 -18.44 -11.73
CA PRO A 19 -15.09 -17.74 -10.65
C PRO A 19 -13.59 -18.05 -10.55
N ALA A 20 -13.11 -19.09 -11.24
CA ALA A 20 -11.75 -19.63 -11.08
C ALA A 20 -10.92 -19.63 -12.38
N ALA A 21 -11.34 -18.90 -13.41
CA ALA A 21 -10.62 -18.93 -14.67
C ALA A 21 -9.45 -17.93 -14.68
N PRO A 22 -8.30 -18.30 -15.28
CA PRO A 22 -7.08 -17.50 -15.20
C PRO A 22 -7.30 -16.08 -15.71
N ASP A 23 -6.64 -15.14 -15.02
CA ASP A 23 -6.70 -13.68 -15.17
C ASP A 23 -6.19 -13.27 -16.56
N LYS A 24 -7.03 -13.46 -17.59
CA LYS A 24 -6.71 -13.08 -18.95
C LYS A 24 -7.09 -11.61 -19.14
N PRO A 25 -6.17 -10.72 -19.54
CA PRO A 25 -6.42 -9.28 -19.64
C PRO A 25 -7.61 -8.95 -20.57
N PHE A 26 -7.84 -9.78 -21.60
CA PHE A 26 -8.99 -9.65 -22.49
C PHE A 26 -10.35 -9.80 -21.78
N ARG A 27 -10.45 -10.66 -20.77
CA ARG A 27 -11.72 -10.90 -20.05
C ARG A 27 -12.04 -9.74 -19.13
N SER A 28 -11.06 -9.26 -18.37
CA SER A 28 -11.20 -8.09 -17.51
C SER A 28 -11.57 -6.86 -18.33
N ALA A 29 -10.92 -6.67 -19.49
CA ALA A 29 -11.27 -5.62 -20.45
C ALA A 29 -12.71 -5.73 -20.97
N ALA A 30 -13.16 -6.93 -21.34
CA ALA A 30 -14.53 -7.16 -21.81
C ALA A 30 -15.58 -6.89 -20.72
N VAL A 31 -15.32 -7.29 -19.47
CA VAL A 31 -16.21 -7.02 -18.34
C VAL A 31 -16.31 -5.53 -18.06
N VAL A 32 -15.18 -4.82 -17.99
CA VAL A 32 -15.15 -3.36 -17.79
C VAL A 32 -15.84 -2.62 -18.93
N ALA A 33 -15.61 -3.03 -20.18
CA ALA A 33 -16.27 -2.44 -21.34
C ALA A 33 -17.80 -2.66 -21.31
N GLY A 34 -18.25 -3.88 -21.04
CA GLY A 34 -19.67 -4.21 -20.92
C GLY A 34 -20.36 -3.42 -19.81
N PHE A 35 -19.73 -3.37 -18.62
CA PHE A 35 -20.25 -2.61 -17.49
C PHE A 35 -20.31 -1.10 -17.78
N SER A 36 -19.26 -0.55 -18.41
CA SER A 36 -19.21 0.86 -18.81
C SER A 36 -20.28 1.22 -19.84
N LEU A 37 -20.56 0.33 -20.81
CA LEU A 37 -21.62 0.52 -21.80
C LEU A 37 -23.01 0.51 -21.15
N LEU A 38 -23.26 -0.42 -20.23
CA LEU A 38 -24.54 -0.49 -19.51
C LEU A 38 -24.78 0.77 -18.67
N LEU A 39 -23.78 1.21 -17.90
CA LEU A 39 -23.89 2.42 -17.10
C LEU A 39 -23.97 3.68 -17.96
N GLY A 40 -23.24 3.76 -19.07
CA GLY A 40 -23.34 4.86 -20.02
C GLY A 40 -24.74 4.97 -20.63
N ASN A 41 -25.37 3.84 -20.98
CA ASN A 41 -26.75 3.81 -21.45
C ASN A 41 -27.73 4.28 -20.36
N TYR A 42 -27.56 3.83 -19.12
CA TYR A 42 -28.32 4.30 -17.97
C TYR A 42 -28.20 5.81 -17.78
N LEU A 43 -26.98 6.36 -17.76
CA LEU A 43 -26.75 7.79 -17.57
C LEU A 43 -27.36 8.63 -18.70
N TRP A 44 -27.32 8.14 -19.94
CA TRP A 44 -27.99 8.78 -21.07
C TRP A 44 -29.51 8.82 -20.90
N TRP A 45 -30.13 7.68 -20.54
CA TRP A 45 -31.55 7.63 -20.24
C TRP A 45 -31.91 8.54 -19.06
N ARG A 46 -31.13 8.49 -17.98
CA ARG A 46 -31.31 9.30 -16.78
C ARG A 46 -31.30 10.79 -17.12
N LEU A 47 -30.30 11.23 -17.88
CA LEU A 47 -30.17 12.61 -18.34
C LEU A 47 -31.38 13.05 -19.18
N THR A 48 -31.74 12.26 -20.19
CA THR A 48 -32.74 12.67 -21.19
C THR A 48 -34.19 12.56 -20.70
N VAL A 49 -34.49 11.57 -19.86
CA VAL A 49 -35.86 11.27 -19.42
C VAL A 49 -36.21 11.91 -18.08
N THR A 50 -35.22 12.10 -17.19
CA THR A 50 -35.52 12.55 -15.82
C THR A 50 -34.87 13.88 -15.44
N VAL A 51 -33.65 14.16 -15.91
CA VAL A 51 -32.90 15.36 -15.51
C VAL A 51 -33.22 16.57 -16.39
N LEU A 52 -33.07 16.45 -17.71
CA LEU A 52 -33.38 17.55 -18.64
C LEU A 52 -34.85 18.01 -18.60
N PRO A 53 -35.84 17.11 -18.40
CA PRO A 53 -37.23 17.51 -18.21
C PRO A 53 -37.49 18.21 -16.87
N ALA A 54 -36.63 18.01 -15.86
CA ALA A 54 -36.74 18.71 -14.58
C ALA A 54 -36.21 20.15 -14.76
N GLN A 55 -37.13 21.07 -15.08
CA GLN A 55 -36.85 22.48 -15.31
C GLN A 55 -37.42 23.36 -14.19
N GLY A 56 -36.97 24.62 -14.12
CA GLY A 56 -37.41 25.60 -13.12
C GLY A 56 -36.65 25.56 -11.79
N LEU A 57 -36.94 26.52 -10.91
CA LEU A 57 -36.23 26.75 -9.64
C LEU A 57 -36.98 26.14 -8.45
N SER A 58 -37.37 24.87 -8.57
CA SER A 58 -38.02 24.14 -7.47
C SER A 58 -37.01 23.30 -6.67
N PHE A 59 -37.32 23.01 -5.41
CA PHE A 59 -36.52 22.07 -4.61
C PHE A 59 -36.42 20.69 -5.29
N GLY A 60 -37.51 20.21 -5.90
CA GLY A 60 -37.53 18.93 -6.61
C GLY A 60 -36.57 18.91 -7.80
N THR A 61 -36.51 20.01 -8.57
CA THR A 61 -35.54 20.17 -9.65
C THR A 61 -34.10 20.13 -9.13
N GLY A 62 -33.81 20.88 -8.06
CA GLY A 62 -32.49 20.88 -7.42
C GLY A 62 -32.08 19.50 -6.91
N PHE A 63 -33.01 18.75 -6.30
CA PHE A 63 -32.78 17.39 -5.82
C PHE A 63 -32.43 16.42 -6.96
N VAL A 64 -33.17 16.47 -8.08
CA VAL A 64 -32.90 15.61 -9.25
C VAL A 64 -31.50 15.86 -9.81
N TRP A 65 -31.10 17.13 -9.97
CA TRP A 65 -29.75 17.48 -10.42
C TRP A 65 -28.68 17.07 -9.42
N ALA A 66 -28.90 17.25 -8.13
CA ALA A 66 -27.95 16.84 -7.09
C ALA A 66 -27.72 15.32 -7.09
N VAL A 67 -28.79 14.53 -7.17
CA VAL A 67 -28.68 13.07 -7.29
C VAL A 67 -27.91 12.69 -8.55
N PHE A 68 -28.23 13.29 -9.71
CA PHE A 68 -27.55 12.98 -10.96
C PHE A 68 -26.05 13.32 -10.92
N LEU A 69 -25.65 14.43 -10.30
CA LEU A 69 -24.24 14.76 -10.10
C LEU A 69 -23.54 13.73 -9.19
N GLY A 70 -24.23 13.24 -8.15
CA GLY A 70 -23.74 12.13 -7.33
C GLY A 70 -23.58 10.82 -8.11
N GLU A 71 -24.54 10.50 -8.99
CA GLU A 71 -24.46 9.34 -9.89
C GLU A 71 -23.28 9.44 -10.86
N LEU A 72 -23.03 10.63 -11.43
CA LEU A 72 -21.89 10.89 -12.29
C LEU A 72 -20.55 10.74 -11.54
N TRP A 73 -20.49 11.22 -10.30
CA TRP A 73 -19.30 11.05 -9.45
C TRP A 73 -19.03 9.57 -9.15
N LEU A 74 -20.07 8.82 -8.75
CA LEU A 74 -19.93 7.38 -8.50
C LEU A 74 -19.50 6.61 -9.76
N TRP A 75 -20.04 6.98 -10.92
CA TRP A 75 -19.63 6.40 -12.20
C TRP A 75 -18.15 6.69 -12.50
N TYR A 76 -17.70 7.92 -12.27
CA TYR A 76 -16.31 8.32 -12.44
C TYR A 76 -15.36 7.50 -11.54
N GLU A 77 -15.66 7.39 -10.24
CA GLU A 77 -14.89 6.58 -9.29
C GLU A 77 -14.84 5.10 -9.69
N THR A 78 -15.98 4.55 -10.11
CA THR A 78 -16.07 3.15 -10.56
C THR A 78 -15.26 2.92 -11.84
N LEU A 79 -15.29 3.87 -12.76
CA LEU A 79 -14.48 3.82 -13.98
C LEU A 79 -12.99 3.89 -13.65
N GLN A 80 -12.56 4.77 -12.74
CA GLN A 80 -11.16 4.85 -12.31
C GLN A 80 -10.68 3.52 -11.71
N LEU A 81 -11.44 2.95 -10.77
CA LEU A 81 -11.11 1.65 -10.18
C LEU A 81 -11.06 0.56 -11.26
N SER A 82 -12.04 0.53 -12.16
CA SER A 82 -12.10 -0.45 -13.25
C SER A 82 -10.86 -0.37 -14.15
N LEU A 83 -10.43 0.85 -14.51
CA LEU A 83 -9.23 1.09 -15.31
C LEU A 83 -7.95 0.64 -14.58
N ILE A 84 -7.84 0.92 -13.28
CA ILE A 84 -6.73 0.44 -12.45
C ILE A 84 -6.66 -1.09 -12.51
N LEU A 85 -7.80 -1.77 -12.37
CA LEU A 85 -7.88 -3.23 -12.36
C LEU A 85 -7.68 -3.89 -13.73
N LEU A 86 -7.64 -3.13 -14.84
CA LEU A 86 -7.34 -3.69 -16.17
C LEU A 86 -5.88 -4.12 -16.34
N ARG A 87 -4.97 -3.52 -15.57
CA ARG A 87 -3.53 -3.82 -15.65
C ARG A 87 -3.04 -4.23 -14.28
N ARG A 88 -2.79 -5.51 -14.09
CA ARG A 88 -2.25 -6.08 -12.86
C ARG A 88 -0.78 -6.45 -13.07
N THR A 89 0.10 -6.02 -12.17
CA THR A 89 1.49 -6.47 -12.16
C THR A 89 1.66 -7.60 -11.15
N ASP A 90 2.35 -8.67 -11.57
CA ASP A 90 2.93 -9.66 -10.66
C ASP A 90 4.45 -9.54 -10.73
N ARG A 91 5.05 -9.07 -9.63
CA ARG A 91 6.50 -8.88 -9.49
C ARG A 91 7.19 -10.05 -8.80
N SER A 92 6.47 -11.12 -8.44
CA SER A 92 7.05 -12.28 -7.76
C SER A 92 8.17 -12.92 -8.57
N PRO A 93 8.06 -13.12 -9.91
CA PRO A 93 9.15 -13.68 -10.70
C PRO A 93 10.39 -12.78 -10.76
N GLU A 94 10.19 -11.46 -10.79
CA GLU A 94 11.27 -10.46 -10.73
C GLU A 94 11.97 -10.49 -9.37
N ALA A 95 11.21 -10.57 -8.28
CA ALA A 95 11.72 -10.72 -6.92
C ALA A 95 12.50 -12.03 -6.72
N ASP A 96 12.01 -13.14 -7.26
CA ASP A 96 12.70 -14.44 -7.20
C ASP A 96 14.06 -14.38 -7.91
N ALA A 97 14.13 -13.70 -9.06
CA ALA A 97 15.37 -13.49 -9.81
C ALA A 97 16.35 -12.57 -9.06
N HIS A 98 15.85 -11.50 -8.44
CA HIS A 98 16.64 -10.61 -7.60
C HIS A 98 17.24 -11.35 -6.41
N GLU A 99 16.42 -12.14 -5.73
CA GLU A 99 16.80 -12.95 -4.58
C GLU A 99 17.90 -13.95 -4.93
N ALA A 100 17.71 -14.79 -5.96
CA ALA A 100 18.70 -15.78 -6.39
C ALA A 100 20.04 -15.11 -6.77
N ARG A 101 19.99 -13.92 -7.36
CA ARG A 101 21.18 -13.15 -7.74
C ARG A 101 21.89 -12.56 -6.52
N LEU A 102 21.16 -12.07 -5.51
CA LEU A 102 21.75 -11.50 -4.29
C LEU A 102 22.34 -12.60 -3.39
N GLU A 103 21.73 -13.79 -3.32
CA GLU A 103 22.29 -14.95 -2.61
C GLU A 103 23.67 -15.36 -3.15
N GLY A 104 23.90 -15.20 -4.45
CA GLY A 104 25.18 -15.49 -5.09
C GLY A 104 26.28 -14.44 -4.87
N ARG A 105 25.97 -13.29 -4.26
CA ARG A 105 26.94 -12.21 -4.04
C ARG A 105 27.70 -12.39 -2.72
N PRO A 106 28.99 -12.00 -2.67
CA PRO A 106 29.70 -11.84 -1.41
C PRO A 106 28.92 -10.93 -0.44
N PRO A 107 28.89 -11.24 0.86
CA PRO A 107 28.22 -10.41 1.87
C PRO A 107 28.66 -8.93 1.85
N ASP A 108 29.92 -8.67 1.51
CA ASP A 108 30.48 -7.32 1.47
C ASP A 108 29.99 -6.50 0.26
N ASP A 109 29.45 -7.14 -0.78
CA ASP A 109 28.91 -6.46 -1.97
C ASP A 109 27.44 -6.06 -1.80
N LEU A 110 26.80 -6.52 -0.72
CA LEU A 110 25.42 -6.16 -0.40
C LEU A 110 25.37 -4.76 0.23
N PRO A 111 24.38 -3.92 -0.15
CA PRO A 111 24.28 -2.56 0.38
C PRO A 111 23.93 -2.57 1.87
N ALA A 112 24.33 -1.51 2.57
CA ALA A 112 23.87 -1.31 3.94
C ALA A 112 22.36 -0.98 3.97
N VAL A 113 21.66 -1.46 5.00
CA VAL A 113 20.24 -1.23 5.22
C VAL A 113 20.02 -0.77 6.66
N ASP A 114 19.32 0.35 6.84
CA ASP A 114 18.79 0.78 8.13
C ASP A 114 17.36 0.27 8.29
N VAL A 115 17.10 -0.58 9.29
CA VAL A 115 15.76 -1.00 9.68
C VAL A 115 15.27 -0.09 10.80
N MET A 116 14.18 0.62 10.57
CA MET A 116 13.60 1.60 11.48
C MET A 116 12.26 1.09 12.00
N ILE A 117 12.21 0.82 13.30
CA ILE A 117 11.00 0.35 14.00
C ILE A 117 10.44 1.54 14.79
N ALA A 118 9.36 2.15 14.31
CA ALA A 118 8.73 3.29 14.97
C ALA A 118 7.79 2.83 16.10
N THR A 119 7.89 3.47 17.28
CA THR A 119 7.07 3.13 18.44
C THR A 119 6.80 4.34 19.32
N TYR A 120 5.62 4.33 19.97
CA TYR A 120 5.19 5.37 20.91
C TYR A 120 4.88 4.79 22.30
N ASN A 121 3.89 3.89 22.38
CA ASN A 121 3.40 3.34 23.66
C ASN A 121 3.25 1.81 23.65
N GLU A 122 3.74 1.13 22.62
CA GLU A 122 3.60 -0.31 22.47
C GLU A 122 4.35 -1.07 23.59
N PRO A 123 3.76 -2.15 24.12
CA PRO A 123 4.37 -2.93 25.18
C PRO A 123 5.48 -3.86 24.64
N LEU A 124 6.27 -4.43 25.56
CA LEU A 124 7.39 -5.29 25.24
C LEU A 124 6.99 -6.53 24.42
N ASP A 125 5.84 -7.14 24.69
CA ASP A 125 5.36 -8.36 24.01
C ASP A 125 4.97 -8.13 22.53
N VAL A 126 4.74 -6.88 22.15
CA VAL A 126 4.58 -6.47 20.74
C VAL A 126 5.96 -6.18 20.14
N LEU A 127 6.72 -5.28 20.76
CA LEU A 127 8.02 -4.82 20.25
C LEU A 127 9.05 -5.94 20.14
N GLU A 128 9.09 -6.87 21.10
CA GLU A 128 10.05 -7.98 21.11
C GLU A 128 9.93 -8.83 19.84
N LYS A 129 8.72 -9.09 19.36
CA LYS A 129 8.48 -9.89 18.15
C LYS A 129 9.06 -9.20 16.92
N THR A 130 8.80 -7.90 16.78
CA THR A 130 9.28 -7.10 15.64
C THR A 130 10.79 -6.93 15.66
N ILE A 131 11.37 -6.66 16.84
CA ILE A 131 12.83 -6.57 17.04
C ILE A 131 13.49 -7.92 16.75
N ALA A 132 12.92 -9.03 17.23
CA ALA A 132 13.43 -10.38 16.96
C ALA A 132 13.33 -10.74 15.46
N GLY A 133 12.24 -10.36 14.79
CA GLY A 133 12.07 -10.53 13.35
C GLY A 133 13.09 -9.72 12.54
N ALA A 134 13.31 -8.45 12.90
CA ALA A 134 14.33 -7.61 12.29
C ALA A 134 15.74 -8.18 12.49
N LEU A 135 16.03 -8.69 13.70
CA LEU A 135 17.26 -9.41 13.98
C LEU A 135 17.37 -10.73 13.20
N ALA A 136 16.28 -11.35 12.80
CA ALA A 136 16.29 -12.60 12.04
C ALA A 136 16.34 -12.41 10.52
N LEU A 137 16.38 -11.16 10.02
CA LEU A 137 16.52 -10.87 8.59
C LEU A 137 17.78 -11.53 8.02
N ASP A 138 17.63 -12.14 6.85
CA ASP A 138 18.71 -12.79 6.12
C ASP A 138 19.53 -11.73 5.36
N TRP A 139 20.34 -10.99 6.11
CA TRP A 139 21.21 -9.95 5.61
C TRP A 139 22.53 -9.94 6.38
N PRO A 140 23.66 -9.58 5.75
CA PRO A 140 24.94 -9.52 6.46
C PRO A 140 24.88 -8.56 7.65
N ARG A 141 25.30 -9.03 8.84
CA ARG A 141 25.26 -8.23 10.08
C ARG A 141 26.02 -6.91 9.98
N ALA A 142 27.16 -6.90 9.28
CA ALA A 142 27.94 -5.68 9.05
C ALA A 142 27.25 -4.67 8.12
N ARG A 143 26.19 -5.08 7.43
CA ARG A 143 25.39 -4.28 6.49
C ARG A 143 23.95 -4.07 6.98
N LEU A 144 23.62 -4.49 8.20
CA LEU A 144 22.26 -4.38 8.75
C LEU A 144 22.30 -3.61 10.06
N ASN A 145 21.73 -2.41 10.06
CA ASN A 145 21.58 -1.60 11.28
C ASN A 145 20.11 -1.62 11.69
N ILE A 146 19.82 -1.95 12.95
CA ILE A 146 18.44 -1.97 13.46
C ILE A 146 18.30 -0.84 14.47
N HIS A 147 17.30 0.01 14.26
CA HIS A 147 17.03 1.20 15.04
C HIS A 147 15.59 1.18 15.54
N VAL A 148 15.41 1.15 16.86
CA VAL A 148 14.11 1.33 17.52
C VAL A 148 13.95 2.81 17.81
N LEU A 149 12.94 3.43 17.21
CA LEU A 149 12.65 4.85 17.27
C LEU A 149 11.55 5.11 18.29
N ASP A 150 11.90 5.62 19.47
CA ASP A 150 11.02 5.65 20.64
C ASP A 150 10.62 7.08 21.04
N ASP A 151 9.42 7.49 20.61
CA ASP A 151 8.80 8.77 21.01
C ASP A 151 8.27 8.75 22.46
N GLY A 152 8.22 7.58 23.09
CA GLY A 152 7.83 7.38 24.49
C GLY A 152 8.99 7.56 25.47
N ARG A 153 10.25 7.63 25.00
CA ARG A 153 11.46 7.81 25.82
C ARG A 153 11.52 6.84 27.01
N ARG A 154 11.27 5.57 26.75
CA ARG A 154 11.08 4.53 27.77
C ARG A 154 12.41 3.93 28.19
N ASP A 155 12.83 4.17 29.43
CA ASP A 155 14.10 3.65 29.99
C ASP A 155 14.22 2.12 29.92
N TRP A 156 13.10 1.41 30.09
CA TRP A 156 13.08 -0.05 29.97
C TRP A 156 13.37 -0.50 28.54
N LEU A 157 12.89 0.26 27.53
CA LEU A 157 13.09 -0.06 26.12
C LEU A 157 14.53 0.23 25.71
N ALA A 158 15.13 1.31 26.22
CA ALA A 158 16.54 1.61 26.03
C ALA A 158 17.44 0.47 26.52
N ARG A 159 17.18 -0.03 27.75
CA ARG A 159 17.91 -1.18 28.32
C ARG A 159 17.72 -2.45 27.49
N TYR A 160 16.48 -2.75 27.10
CA TYR A 160 16.17 -3.91 26.27
C TYR A 160 16.88 -3.84 24.91
N CYS A 161 16.87 -2.69 24.25
CA CYS A 161 17.56 -2.49 22.97
C CYS A 161 19.07 -2.72 23.10
N HIS A 162 19.68 -2.16 24.16
CA HIS A 162 21.10 -2.38 24.46
C HIS A 162 21.43 -3.86 24.70
N GLU A 163 20.61 -4.59 25.45
CA GLU A 163 20.78 -6.03 25.69
C GLU A 163 20.68 -6.87 24.40
N ARG A 164 19.84 -6.45 23.45
CA ARG A 164 19.67 -7.11 22.15
C ARG A 164 20.67 -6.65 21.09
N GLY A 165 21.51 -5.66 21.38
CA GLY A 165 22.47 -5.10 20.42
C GLY A 165 21.81 -4.31 19.28
N VAL A 166 20.67 -3.68 19.53
CA VAL A 166 19.98 -2.80 18.58
C VAL A 166 20.04 -1.35 19.06
N ASN A 167 20.04 -0.41 18.11
CA ASN A 167 20.12 1.01 18.43
C ASN A 167 18.78 1.51 18.98
N HIS A 168 18.82 2.33 20.02
CA HIS A 168 17.66 3.05 20.54
C HIS A 168 17.82 4.53 20.24
N ILE A 169 16.88 5.09 19.48
CA ILE A 169 16.90 6.48 19.05
C ILE A 169 15.67 7.17 19.63
N THR A 170 15.90 8.28 20.33
CA THR A 170 14.86 9.15 20.84
C THR A 170 15.08 10.59 20.38
N ARG A 171 14.09 11.44 20.63
CA ARG A 171 14.14 12.88 20.39
C ARG A 171 13.48 13.66 21.52
N ASP A 172 13.75 14.95 21.57
CA ASP A 172 13.34 15.82 22.68
C ASP A 172 11.87 16.25 22.60
N ASP A 173 11.32 16.34 21.38
CA ASP A 173 9.93 16.66 21.11
C ASP A 173 9.17 15.47 20.50
N ASN A 174 7.85 15.57 20.45
CA ASN A 174 6.98 14.62 19.74
C ASN A 174 6.30 15.31 18.54
N ALA A 175 6.96 16.32 17.94
CA ALA A 175 6.39 17.08 16.83
C ALA A 175 6.17 16.17 15.61
N HIS A 176 5.06 16.32 14.88
CA HIS A 176 4.79 15.52 13.67
C HIS A 176 4.79 13.99 13.87
N ALA A 177 4.54 13.50 15.09
CA ALA A 177 4.34 12.07 15.40
C ALA A 177 5.38 11.16 14.71
N LYS A 178 4.93 10.08 14.05
CA LYS A 178 5.78 9.09 13.36
C LYS A 178 6.71 9.72 12.32
N ALA A 179 6.22 10.66 11.51
CA ALA A 179 7.03 11.37 10.52
C ALA A 179 8.21 12.11 11.18
N GLY A 180 7.95 12.81 12.29
CA GLY A 180 8.98 13.50 13.06
C GLY A 180 10.00 12.56 13.70
N ASN A 181 9.54 11.41 14.19
CA ASN A 181 10.39 10.37 14.76
C ASN A 181 11.35 9.77 13.71
N LEU A 182 10.82 9.41 12.54
CA LEU A 182 11.62 8.97 11.39
C LEU A 182 12.62 10.04 10.95
N ASN A 183 12.20 11.31 10.89
CA ASN A 183 13.09 12.42 10.54
C ASN A 183 14.24 12.61 11.51
N ALA A 184 14.03 12.37 12.81
CA ALA A 184 15.10 12.39 13.80
C ALA A 184 16.13 11.27 13.58
N ALA A 185 15.68 10.10 13.15
CA ALA A 185 16.54 8.99 12.79
C ALA A 185 17.29 9.23 11.47
N PHE A 186 16.63 9.75 10.44
CA PHE A 186 17.25 10.01 9.13
C PHE A 186 18.49 10.91 9.21
N ARG A 187 18.52 11.85 10.16
CA ARG A 187 19.67 12.73 10.42
C ARG A 187 20.85 12.05 11.13
N ARG A 188 20.66 10.83 11.64
CA ARG A 188 21.64 10.07 12.45
C ARG A 188 22.07 8.77 11.79
N THR A 189 21.54 8.44 10.61
CA THR A 189 21.86 7.21 9.89
C THR A 189 22.17 7.49 8.42
N GLU A 190 22.95 6.61 7.80
CA GLU A 190 23.56 6.86 6.48
C GLU A 190 23.35 5.73 5.47
N ALA A 191 22.66 4.63 5.84
CA ALA A 191 22.52 3.51 4.92
C ALA A 191 21.73 3.91 3.66
N PRO A 192 22.13 3.44 2.45
CA PRO A 192 21.48 3.80 1.20
C PRO A 192 20.01 3.37 1.11
N PHE A 193 19.61 2.37 1.89
CA PHE A 193 18.24 1.87 1.94
C PHE A 193 17.72 1.88 3.38
N ILE A 194 16.45 2.25 3.52
CA ILE A 194 15.77 2.38 4.81
C ILE A 194 14.51 1.54 4.77
N LEU A 195 14.45 0.49 5.59
CA LEU A 195 13.23 -0.29 5.81
C LEU A 195 12.45 0.33 6.97
N VAL A 196 11.23 0.80 6.73
CA VAL A 196 10.33 1.32 7.76
C VAL A 196 9.34 0.24 8.20
N LEU A 197 9.28 0.01 9.51
CA LEU A 197 8.37 -0.93 10.15
C LEU A 197 7.64 -0.23 11.30
N ASP A 198 6.35 -0.53 11.43
CA ASP A 198 5.60 -0.28 12.66
C ASP A 198 5.95 -1.31 13.73
N ALA A 199 5.73 -0.95 15.00
CA ALA A 199 6.08 -1.74 16.17
C ALA A 199 5.47 -3.16 16.19
N ASP A 200 4.36 -3.38 15.51
CA ASP A 200 3.60 -4.63 15.44
C ASP A 200 3.80 -5.41 14.12
N PHE A 201 4.61 -4.90 13.19
CA PHE A 201 4.92 -5.56 11.93
C PHE A 201 6.24 -6.33 11.97
N VAL A 202 6.13 -7.64 12.17
CA VAL A 202 7.27 -8.56 12.15
C VAL A 202 7.70 -8.81 10.69
N PRO A 203 8.92 -8.42 10.28
CA PRO A 203 9.35 -8.61 8.90
C PRO A 203 9.63 -10.08 8.61
N GLN A 204 9.37 -10.50 7.37
CA GLN A 204 9.73 -11.85 6.94
C GLN A 204 11.25 -11.96 6.72
N ARG A 205 11.82 -13.11 7.08
CA ARG A 205 13.27 -13.36 7.03
C ARG A 205 13.93 -12.98 5.69
N ARG A 206 13.29 -13.28 4.57
CA ARG A 206 13.83 -13.08 3.21
C ARG A 206 13.42 -11.77 2.55
N MET A 207 12.71 -10.89 3.28
CA MET A 207 12.13 -9.65 2.76
C MET A 207 13.16 -8.76 2.03
N LEU A 208 14.34 -8.55 2.62
CA LEU A 208 15.40 -7.75 2.00
C LEU A 208 15.97 -8.40 0.73
N MET A 209 16.18 -9.72 0.74
CA MET A 209 16.69 -10.45 -0.43
C MET A 209 15.75 -10.35 -1.62
N ARG A 210 14.43 -10.32 -1.38
CA ARG A 210 13.41 -10.17 -2.43
C ARG A 210 13.27 -8.73 -2.92
N ALA A 211 13.39 -7.75 -2.03
CA ALA A 211 13.03 -6.36 -2.33
C ALA A 211 14.21 -5.47 -2.76
N ILE A 212 15.43 -5.71 -2.27
CA ILE A 212 16.56 -4.80 -2.54
C ILE A 212 16.94 -4.77 -4.02
N GLY A 213 16.77 -5.89 -4.74
CA GLY A 213 17.16 -5.97 -6.16
C GLY A 213 16.38 -5.03 -7.09
N PHE A 214 15.17 -4.60 -6.71
CA PHE A 214 14.40 -3.62 -7.48
C PHE A 214 15.10 -2.26 -7.57
N PHE A 215 15.94 -1.90 -6.60
CA PHE A 215 16.65 -0.62 -6.60
C PHE A 215 17.83 -0.55 -7.60
N ASP A 216 18.11 -1.64 -8.33
CA ASP A 216 19.02 -1.60 -9.47
C ASP A 216 18.56 -0.59 -10.53
N ASP A 217 17.23 -0.38 -10.67
CA ASP A 217 16.68 0.73 -11.44
C ASP A 217 16.76 2.02 -10.62
N PRO A 218 17.55 3.03 -11.03
CA PRO A 218 17.70 4.28 -10.29
C PRO A 218 16.40 5.09 -10.20
N GLY A 219 15.41 4.82 -11.05
CA GLY A 219 14.09 5.46 -11.00
C GLY A 219 13.22 4.98 -9.84
N ILE A 220 13.52 3.85 -9.20
CA ILE A 220 12.70 3.33 -8.09
C ILE A 220 13.11 4.00 -6.78
N GLY A 221 12.19 4.78 -6.20
CA GLY A 221 12.38 5.45 -4.91
C GLY A 221 11.89 4.62 -3.72
N ILE A 222 10.83 3.83 -3.91
CA ILE A 222 10.19 3.04 -2.85
C ILE A 222 9.82 1.66 -3.37
N VAL A 223 10.06 0.63 -2.56
CA VAL A 223 9.48 -0.71 -2.75
C VAL A 223 8.55 -1.00 -1.57
N GLN A 224 7.26 -1.06 -1.82
CA GLN A 224 6.20 -1.34 -0.85
C GLN A 224 5.84 -2.83 -0.90
N MET A 225 5.69 -3.45 0.27
CA MET A 225 5.22 -4.83 0.44
C MET A 225 3.85 -4.86 1.14
N PRO A 226 3.07 -5.96 1.04
CA PRO A 226 1.75 -6.05 1.63
C PRO A 226 1.77 -5.87 3.14
N HIS A 227 0.63 -5.43 3.69
CA HIS A 227 0.34 -5.62 5.09
C HIS A 227 -0.51 -6.87 5.24
N HIS A 228 -0.01 -7.84 6.03
CA HIS A 228 -0.77 -9.03 6.39
C HIS A 228 -0.86 -9.14 7.90
N PHE A 229 -2.09 -9.23 8.40
CA PHE A 229 -2.39 -9.30 9.84
C PHE A 229 -2.72 -10.73 10.22
N PHE A 230 -2.26 -11.14 11.40
CA PHE A 230 -2.52 -12.47 11.94
C PHE A 230 -3.84 -12.54 12.73
N ASN A 231 -4.33 -11.41 13.24
CA ASN A 231 -5.58 -11.32 13.99
C ASN A 231 -6.75 -10.90 13.10
N ASP A 232 -7.93 -11.40 13.43
CA ASP A 232 -9.15 -11.01 12.73
C ASP A 232 -9.52 -9.56 12.98
N THR A 233 -10.15 -8.94 11.98
CA THR A 233 -10.76 -7.63 12.14
C THR A 233 -11.94 -7.71 13.13
N PRO A 234 -12.31 -6.58 13.77
CA PRO A 234 -13.51 -6.52 14.60
C PRO A 234 -14.78 -6.92 13.84
N LEU A 235 -14.88 -6.60 12.54
CA LEU A 235 -16.00 -7.00 11.70
C LEU A 235 -16.08 -8.52 11.51
N GLN A 236 -14.96 -9.18 11.21
CA GLN A 236 -14.91 -10.64 11.07
C GLN A 236 -15.28 -11.35 12.38
N THR A 237 -14.75 -10.87 13.51
CA THR A 237 -15.06 -11.45 14.83
C THR A 237 -16.51 -11.20 15.25
N ASN A 238 -17.02 -9.97 15.11
CA ASN A 238 -18.34 -9.60 15.60
C ASN A 238 -19.48 -10.16 14.76
N LEU A 239 -19.25 -10.41 13.45
CA LEU A 239 -20.26 -10.95 12.54
C LEU A 239 -20.11 -12.44 12.24
N ASP A 240 -19.13 -13.12 12.87
CA ASP A 240 -18.79 -14.52 12.62
C ASP A 240 -18.53 -14.83 11.13
N MET A 241 -17.85 -13.91 10.45
CA MET A 241 -17.59 -13.98 9.01
C MET A 241 -16.15 -14.39 8.67
N ARG A 242 -15.40 -14.90 9.64
CA ARG A 242 -13.97 -15.28 9.46
C ARG A 242 -13.75 -16.25 8.31
N ALA A 243 -14.65 -17.23 8.14
CA ALA A 243 -14.53 -18.25 7.10
C ALA A 243 -15.00 -17.76 5.71
N SER A 244 -15.77 -16.69 5.66
CA SER A 244 -16.48 -16.23 4.45
C SER A 244 -15.96 -14.90 3.91
N LEU A 245 -15.34 -14.06 4.74
CA LEU A 245 -14.76 -12.77 4.36
C LEU A 245 -13.25 -12.79 4.60
N PRO A 246 -12.42 -12.55 3.56
CA PRO A 246 -11.02 -12.24 3.77
C PRO A 246 -10.90 -10.95 4.61
N ASP A 247 -9.73 -10.73 5.22
CA ASP A 247 -9.49 -9.46 5.91
C ASP A 247 -9.71 -8.27 4.96
N GLU A 248 -10.21 -7.15 5.47
CA GLU A 248 -10.61 -6.02 4.63
C GLU A 248 -9.43 -5.43 3.82
N GLN A 249 -8.21 -5.60 4.32
CA GLN A 249 -7.02 -5.04 3.71
C GLN A 249 -6.50 -5.90 2.55
N ARG A 250 -6.79 -7.21 2.52
CA ARG A 250 -6.43 -8.11 1.41
C ARG A 250 -6.98 -7.64 0.08
N PHE A 251 -8.20 -7.09 0.02
CA PHE A 251 -8.69 -6.57 -1.26
C PHE A 251 -7.80 -5.42 -1.77
N PHE A 252 -7.34 -4.55 -0.86
CA PHE A 252 -6.42 -3.48 -1.22
C PHE A 252 -5.04 -4.01 -1.63
N PHE A 253 -4.39 -4.86 -0.81
CA PHE A 253 -3.03 -5.33 -1.05
C PHE A 253 -2.92 -6.42 -2.13
N ASP A 254 -3.89 -7.32 -2.27
CA ASP A 254 -3.81 -8.43 -3.23
C ASP A 254 -4.37 -8.05 -4.61
N THR A 255 -5.26 -7.04 -4.67
CA THR A 255 -5.99 -6.68 -5.90
C THR A 255 -5.73 -5.24 -6.34
N ILE A 256 -5.97 -4.24 -5.48
CA ILE A 256 -5.86 -2.82 -5.88
C ILE A 256 -4.41 -2.40 -6.07
N GLN A 257 -3.50 -2.70 -5.13
CA GLN A 257 -2.09 -2.29 -5.20
C GLN A 257 -1.34 -2.87 -6.41
N PRO A 258 -1.49 -4.17 -6.76
CA PRO A 258 -0.97 -4.71 -8.01
C PRO A 258 -1.53 -4.02 -9.26
N GLY A 259 -2.80 -3.60 -9.21
CA GLY A 259 -3.42 -2.79 -10.26
C GLY A 259 -2.75 -1.41 -10.38
N ARG A 260 -2.56 -0.75 -9.24
CA ARG A 260 -1.92 0.57 -9.17
C ARG A 260 -0.46 0.53 -9.61
N ASP A 261 0.29 -0.48 -9.22
CA ASP A 261 1.67 -0.69 -9.69
C ASP A 261 1.73 -0.83 -11.21
N GLY A 262 0.73 -1.49 -11.81
CA GLY A 262 0.57 -1.56 -13.26
C GLY A 262 0.50 -0.19 -13.93
N TRP A 263 0.03 0.83 -13.25
CA TRP A 263 -0.07 2.21 -13.76
C TRP A 263 0.97 3.15 -13.16
N ASP A 264 2.04 2.63 -12.55
CA ASP A 264 3.06 3.41 -11.84
C ASP A 264 2.48 4.33 -10.75
N CYS A 265 1.33 3.96 -10.18
CA CYS A 265 0.61 4.74 -9.16
C CYS A 265 0.44 3.99 -7.83
N ALA A 266 1.26 2.94 -7.61
CA ALA A 266 1.45 2.36 -6.29
C ALA A 266 2.01 3.41 -5.33
N PHE A 267 1.68 3.28 -4.05
CA PHE A 267 2.12 4.21 -3.02
C PHE A 267 2.48 3.50 -1.72
N CYS A 268 3.25 4.20 -0.89
CA CYS A 268 3.72 3.74 0.40
C CYS A 268 2.58 3.77 1.43
N CYS A 269 2.48 2.71 2.23
CA CYS A 269 1.46 2.54 3.26
C CYS A 269 2.04 2.63 4.68
N GLY A 270 3.18 3.30 4.85
CA GLY A 270 3.73 3.67 6.17
C GLY A 270 4.51 2.58 6.89
N SER A 271 4.31 1.31 6.56
CA SER A 271 5.09 0.16 7.06
C SER A 271 5.36 -0.81 5.92
N ASN A 272 6.28 -1.76 6.12
CA ASN A 272 6.72 -2.72 5.10
C ASN A 272 7.20 -2.06 3.81
N GLY A 273 7.81 -0.88 3.91
CA GLY A 273 8.32 -0.11 2.78
C GLY A 273 9.83 0.07 2.89
N ILE A 274 10.55 -0.19 1.81
CA ILE A 274 11.96 0.18 1.68
C ILE A 274 12.03 1.48 0.89
N ILE A 275 12.77 2.45 1.41
CA ILE A 275 12.98 3.76 0.82
C ILE A 275 14.44 3.87 0.37
N ARG A 276 14.67 4.34 -0.85
CA ARG A 276 16.00 4.77 -1.31
C ARG A 276 16.34 6.10 -0.68
N ARG A 277 17.46 6.18 0.04
CA ARG A 277 17.92 7.42 0.70
C ARG A 277 18.10 8.56 -0.30
N GLU A 278 18.69 8.30 -1.46
CA GLU A 278 18.86 9.32 -2.51
C GLU A 278 17.52 9.93 -2.95
N ALA A 279 16.45 9.11 -3.07
CA ALA A 279 15.12 9.60 -3.42
C ALA A 279 14.50 10.45 -2.29
N LEU A 280 14.77 10.08 -1.02
CA LEU A 280 14.40 10.87 0.15
C LEU A 280 15.17 12.20 0.19
N ASP A 281 16.46 12.20 -0.09
CA ASP A 281 17.30 13.39 -0.13
C ASP A 281 16.84 14.35 -1.25
N ALA A 282 16.44 13.82 -2.40
CA ALA A 282 15.91 14.60 -3.53
C ALA A 282 14.63 15.40 -3.21
N ILE A 283 13.87 14.98 -2.19
CA ILE A 283 12.67 15.69 -1.70
C ILE A 283 12.94 16.54 -0.45
N GLY A 284 14.20 16.66 -0.02
CA GLY A 284 14.62 17.47 1.14
C GLY A 284 15.14 16.67 2.33
N GLY A 285 15.37 15.36 2.19
CA GLY A 285 15.99 14.51 3.22
C GLY A 285 15.10 14.22 4.42
N GLN A 286 13.78 14.39 4.28
CA GLN A 286 12.82 14.22 5.36
C GLN A 286 11.48 13.67 4.85
N MET A 287 10.82 12.87 5.68
CA MET A 287 9.39 12.57 5.56
C MET A 287 8.61 13.89 5.55
N PRO A 288 7.67 14.06 4.61
CA PRO A 288 6.69 15.14 4.65
C PRO A 288 5.90 15.13 5.95
N THR A 289 5.51 16.30 6.43
CA THR A 289 4.87 16.47 7.76
C THR A 289 3.56 17.26 7.70
N GLU A 290 3.16 17.68 6.50
CA GLU A 290 2.00 18.51 6.22
C GLU A 290 0.69 17.72 6.21
N SER A 291 0.77 16.38 6.14
CA SER A 291 -0.39 15.47 6.19
C SER A 291 -0.24 14.50 7.36
N ILE A 292 -1.39 14.03 7.88
CA ILE A 292 -1.47 12.92 8.83
C ILE A 292 -1.11 11.58 8.15
N THR A 293 -1.20 11.53 6.81
CA THR A 293 -0.76 10.40 5.98
C THR A 293 0.59 10.73 5.34
N GLU A 294 1.65 10.80 6.16
CA GLU A 294 2.99 11.19 5.72
C GLU A 294 3.57 10.27 4.64
N ASP A 295 3.14 9.02 4.64
CA ASP A 295 3.57 7.92 3.78
C ASP A 295 3.08 8.06 2.33
N MET A 296 1.78 8.33 2.16
CA MET A 296 1.23 8.62 0.84
C MET A 296 1.78 9.94 0.30
N LEU A 297 2.00 10.93 1.18
CA LEU A 297 2.61 12.20 0.81
C LEU A 297 4.08 12.03 0.40
N LEU A 298 4.82 11.12 1.05
CA LEU A 298 6.18 10.73 0.66
C LEU A 298 6.19 10.22 -0.79
N THR A 299 5.32 9.28 -1.13
CA THR A 299 5.20 8.79 -2.51
C THR A 299 4.92 9.93 -3.48
N LEU A 300 3.98 10.82 -3.17
CA LEU A 300 3.64 11.93 -4.06
C LEU A 300 4.81 12.92 -4.24
N ALA A 301 5.56 13.20 -3.17
CA ALA A 301 6.73 14.05 -3.21
C ALA A 301 7.84 13.45 -4.09
N MET A 302 8.11 12.15 -3.93
CA MET A 302 9.09 11.41 -4.74
C MET A 302 8.65 11.31 -6.21
N LEU A 303 7.35 11.09 -6.47
CA LEU A 303 6.79 11.06 -7.81
C LEU A 303 7.00 12.38 -8.57
N ARG A 304 6.85 13.53 -7.87
CA ARG A 304 7.14 14.85 -8.45
C ARG A 304 8.62 15.05 -8.82
N LYS A 305 9.53 14.25 -8.25
CA LYS A 305 10.96 14.21 -8.59
C LYS A 305 11.31 13.17 -9.64
N GLY A 306 10.32 12.43 -10.15
CA GLY A 306 10.49 11.40 -11.17
C GLY A 306 10.78 10.00 -10.63
N TYR A 307 10.75 9.82 -9.31
CA TYR A 307 10.88 8.48 -8.72
C TYR A 307 9.53 7.75 -8.71
N VAL A 308 9.57 6.46 -8.97
CA VAL A 308 8.39 5.59 -8.93
C VAL A 308 8.40 4.71 -7.69
N THR A 309 7.21 4.35 -7.23
CA THR A 309 7.03 3.32 -6.20
C THR A 309 6.69 2.00 -6.89
N ARG A 310 7.26 0.91 -6.38
CA ARG A 310 6.96 -0.45 -6.82
C ARG A 310 6.26 -1.22 -5.73
N TYR A 311 5.29 -2.03 -6.11
CA TYR A 311 4.61 -2.92 -5.18
C TYR A 311 5.05 -4.37 -5.40
N LEU A 312 5.61 -4.98 -4.36
CA LEU A 312 5.91 -6.41 -4.30
C LEU A 312 4.85 -7.10 -3.45
N GLY A 313 3.92 -7.80 -4.10
CA GLY A 313 2.85 -8.58 -3.47
C GLY A 313 3.32 -9.87 -2.81
#